data_AF-A0A3N9Y5P3-F1
#
_entry.id   AF-A0A3N9Y5P3-F1
#
_cell.length_a   1.000
_cell.length_b   1.000
_cell.length_c   1.000
_cell.angle_alpha   90.00
_cell.angle_beta   90.00
_cell.angle_gamma   90.00
#
_symmetry.space_group_name_H-M   'P 1'
#
loop_
_entity.id
_entity.type
_entity.pdbx_description
1 polymer ?
#
loop_
_entity_poly.entity_id
_entity_poly.type
_entity_poly.pdbx_seq_one_letter_code
_entity_poly.pdbx_strand_id
1 'polypeptide(L)'
;TLTLPRVSSARPENSRVVTPDEVAVGVGSVRFGTWRQGADHGLVLFNAPPAESDERGVAVARQGSAVVVVERDRTRQSDLRRLVERLRAAGVTPLGFVLTRNGRA
;
A
#
# COMPACT_ATOMS: atom_id res chain seq x y z
N THR A 1 -23.60 41.77 12.65
CA THR A 1 -22.31 41.10 12.93
C THR A 1 -22.50 39.63 12.66
N LEU A 2 -21.77 39.07 11.67
CA LEU A 2 -21.97 37.72 11.14
C LEU A 2 -21.05 36.75 11.89
N THR A 3 -21.59 35.75 12.57
CA THR A 3 -20.81 34.73 13.29
C THR A 3 -20.68 33.49 12.41
N LEU A 4 -19.46 33.17 11.97
CA LEU A 4 -19.19 31.98 11.16
C LEU A 4 -19.12 30.70 12.03
N PRO A 5 -19.69 29.58 11.60
CA PRO A 5 -19.61 28.31 12.32
C PRO A 5 -18.19 27.72 12.22
N ARG A 6 -17.71 27.17 13.35
CA ARG A 6 -16.37 26.56 13.48
C ARG A 6 -16.26 25.30 12.61
N VAL A 7 -15.26 25.27 11.74
CA VAL A 7 -14.90 24.07 10.95
C VAL A 7 -14.26 23.05 11.88
N SER A 8 -14.93 21.91 12.04
CA SER A 8 -14.42 20.74 12.77
C SER A 8 -13.23 20.15 12.01
N SER A 9 -12.15 19.86 12.73
CA SER A 9 -10.90 19.28 12.19
C SER A 9 -11.17 17.94 11.50
N ALA A 10 -11.01 17.92 10.18
CA ALA A 10 -11.09 16.69 9.39
C ALA A 10 -9.88 15.78 9.69
N ARG A 11 -10.20 14.50 9.92
CA ARG A 11 -9.31 13.34 10.09
C ARG A 11 -8.34 13.24 8.89
N PRO A 12 -7.07 12.82 9.07
CA PRO A 12 -6.12 12.78 7.97
C PRO A 12 -6.57 11.75 6.93
N GLU A 13 -6.90 12.26 5.75
CA GLU A 13 -7.40 11.54 4.59
C GLU A 13 -6.21 10.91 3.84
N ASN A 14 -5.53 9.96 4.47
CA ASN A 14 -4.48 9.16 3.80
C ASN A 14 -5.06 8.06 2.91
N SER A 15 -6.35 8.15 2.58
CA SER A 15 -7.06 7.28 1.66
C SER A 15 -7.84 8.15 0.69
N ARG A 16 -7.16 8.98 -0.11
CA ARG A 16 -7.82 9.57 -1.26
C ARG A 16 -8.15 8.43 -2.21
N VAL A 17 -9.44 8.09 -2.33
CA VAL A 17 -9.93 7.12 -3.31
C VAL A 17 -9.63 7.71 -4.69
N VAL A 18 -8.56 7.25 -5.30
CA VAL A 18 -8.28 7.49 -6.71
C VAL A 18 -9.13 6.49 -7.48
N THR A 19 -10.24 6.94 -8.06
CA THR A 19 -10.80 6.27 -9.24
C THR A 19 -10.18 6.99 -10.45
N PRO A 20 -9.36 6.26 -11.21
CA PRO A 20 -9.85 5.23 -12.08
C PRO A 20 -9.37 3.86 -11.61
N ASP A 21 -10.17 2.83 -11.84
CA ASP A 21 -9.80 1.43 -11.59
C ASP A 21 -8.48 1.05 -12.29
N GLU A 22 -7.92 1.88 -13.17
CA GLU A 22 -6.76 1.62 -14.00
C GLU A 22 -5.90 2.88 -14.23
N VAL A 23 -4.58 2.75 -14.14
CA VAL A 23 -3.60 3.82 -14.37
C VAL A 23 -2.68 3.46 -15.51
N ALA A 24 -2.54 4.34 -16.50
CA ALA A 24 -1.62 4.17 -17.61
C ALA A 24 -0.16 4.33 -17.15
N VAL A 25 0.70 3.39 -17.54
CA VAL A 25 2.14 3.38 -17.25
C VAL A 25 2.89 3.02 -18.54
N GLY A 26 3.49 4.04 -19.17
CA GLY A 26 4.15 3.89 -20.47
C GLY A 26 3.17 3.40 -21.53
N VAL A 27 3.45 2.23 -22.12
CA VAL A 27 2.59 1.57 -23.13
C VAL A 27 1.54 0.61 -22.54
N GLY A 28 1.56 0.42 -21.21
CA GLY A 28 0.67 -0.50 -20.51
C GLY A 28 -0.20 0.21 -19.47
N SER A 29 -0.91 -0.59 -18.68
CA SER A 29 -1.80 -0.11 -17.63
C SER A 29 -1.73 -0.99 -16.39
N VAL A 30 -2.02 -0.39 -15.24
CA VAL A 30 -2.05 -1.03 -13.94
C VAL A 30 -3.44 -0.89 -13.37
N ARG A 31 -4.12 -2.00 -13.12
CA ARG A 31 -5.42 -1.98 -12.47
C ARG A 31 -5.25 -1.93 -10.94
N PHE A 32 -6.03 -1.10 -10.26
CA PHE A 32 -6.18 -1.19 -8.81
C PHE A 32 -7.37 -2.10 -8.48
N GLY A 33 -7.20 -3.04 -7.55
CA GLY A 33 -8.32 -3.89 -7.19
C GLY A 33 -7.96 -5.07 -6.30
N THR A 34 -8.76 -6.13 -6.43
CA THR A 34 -8.57 -7.41 -5.75
C THR A 34 -7.90 -8.41 -6.68
N TRP A 35 -7.25 -9.42 -6.10
CA TRP A 35 -6.65 -10.51 -6.88
C TRP A 35 -7.63 -11.15 -7.88
N ARG A 36 -8.91 -11.32 -7.51
CA ARG A 36 -9.93 -11.92 -8.37
C ARG A 36 -10.23 -11.09 -9.62
N GLN A 37 -10.01 -9.77 -9.58
CA GLN A 37 -10.17 -8.88 -10.74
C GLN A 37 -8.95 -8.91 -11.68
N GLY A 38 -7.87 -9.61 -11.30
CA GLY A 38 -6.64 -9.73 -12.09
C GLY A 38 -6.64 -10.84 -13.13
N ALA A 39 -7.70 -11.65 -13.23
CA ALA A 39 -7.79 -12.69 -14.25
C ALA A 39 -7.82 -12.11 -15.68
N ASP A 40 -8.40 -10.91 -15.84
CA ASP A 40 -8.61 -10.28 -17.16
C ASP A 40 -7.59 -9.15 -17.47
N HIS A 41 -6.60 -8.92 -16.58
CA HIS A 41 -5.64 -7.82 -16.72
C HIS A 41 -4.19 -8.27 -16.54
N GLY A 42 -3.27 -7.70 -17.33
CA GLY A 42 -1.85 -8.07 -17.31
C GLY A 42 -1.11 -7.71 -16.02
N LEU A 43 -1.53 -6.66 -15.30
CA LEU A 43 -0.97 -6.28 -14.00
C LEU A 43 -2.03 -5.65 -13.10
N VAL A 44 -2.14 -6.17 -11.87
CA VAL A 44 -3.04 -5.64 -10.84
C VAL A 44 -2.25 -5.31 -9.59
N LEU A 45 -2.46 -4.11 -9.07
CA LEU A 45 -1.99 -3.67 -7.77
C LEU A 45 -3.13 -3.75 -6.76
N PHE A 46 -2.90 -4.46 -5.67
CA PHE A 46 -3.81 -4.51 -4.54
C PHE A 46 -3.12 -3.98 -3.29
N ASN A 47 -3.87 -3.26 -2.46
CA ASN A 47 -3.37 -2.81 -1.17
C ASN A 47 -3.51 -3.95 -0.16
N ALA A 48 -2.41 -4.33 0.47
CA ALA A 48 -2.42 -5.32 1.55
C ALA A 48 -2.56 -4.62 2.91
N PRO A 49 -3.19 -5.25 3.90
CA PRO A 49 -3.10 -4.81 5.29
C PRO A 49 -1.64 -4.72 5.77
N PRO A 50 -1.33 -3.92 6.81
CA PRO A 50 0.03 -3.79 7.33
C PRO A 50 0.57 -5.13 7.84
N ALA A 51 1.59 -5.66 7.17
CA ALA A 51 2.07 -7.04 7.35
C ALA A 51 2.87 -7.27 8.66
N GLU A 52 3.24 -6.20 9.34
CA GLU A 52 3.90 -6.23 10.64
C GLU A 52 2.91 -6.48 11.80
N SER A 53 1.67 -6.00 11.66
CA SER A 53 0.64 -6.07 12.70
C SER A 53 -0.53 -6.99 12.36
N ASP A 54 -0.71 -7.33 11.08
CA ASP A 54 -1.82 -8.16 10.60
C ASP A 54 -1.30 -9.29 9.70
N GLU A 55 -1.58 -10.54 10.10
CA GLU A 55 -1.20 -11.75 9.35
C GLU A 55 -1.84 -11.80 7.95
N ARG A 56 -3.00 -11.14 7.77
CA ARG A 56 -3.67 -11.02 6.48
C ARG A 56 -2.81 -10.29 5.46
N GLY A 57 -1.93 -9.37 5.90
CA GLY A 57 -0.99 -8.68 5.00
C GLY A 57 -0.05 -9.66 4.29
N VAL A 58 0.50 -10.63 5.04
CA VAL A 58 1.34 -11.70 4.48
C VAL A 58 0.52 -12.65 3.62
N ALA A 59 -0.68 -13.03 4.06
CA ALA A 59 -1.55 -13.95 3.32
C ALA A 59 -1.97 -13.39 1.95
N VAL A 60 -2.29 -12.10 1.88
CA VAL A 60 -2.64 -11.42 0.63
C VAL A 60 -1.43 -11.30 -0.30
N ALA A 61 -0.25 -11.01 0.26
CA ALA A 61 1.00 -10.96 -0.52
C ALA A 61 1.38 -12.30 -1.18
N ARG A 62 0.94 -13.45 -0.64
CA ARG A 62 1.16 -14.77 -1.27
C ARG A 62 0.50 -14.93 -2.64
N GLN A 63 -0.47 -14.10 -2.99
CA GLN A 63 -1.11 -14.14 -4.30
C GLN A 63 -0.19 -13.61 -5.42
N GLY A 64 0.96 -13.00 -5.08
CA GLY A 64 1.88 -12.48 -6.09
C GLY A 64 3.20 -11.98 -5.52
N SER A 65 3.69 -10.87 -6.08
CA SER A 65 4.89 -10.18 -5.61
C SER A 65 4.53 -9.04 -4.66
N ALA A 66 5.46 -8.69 -3.76
CA ALA A 66 5.24 -7.64 -2.76
C ALA A 66 6.22 -6.48 -2.92
N VAL A 67 5.72 -5.25 -2.80
CA VAL A 67 6.51 -4.03 -2.60
C VAL A 67 6.20 -3.53 -1.20
N VAL A 68 7.24 -3.33 -0.37
CA VAL A 68 7.05 -2.87 1.02
C VAL A 68 7.10 -1.36 1.08
N VAL A 69 6.04 -0.73 1.57
CA VAL A 69 6.03 0.72 1.78
C VAL A 69 6.52 1.01 3.20
N VAL A 70 7.55 1.85 3.32
CA VAL A 70 8.16 2.18 4.61
C VAL A 70 8.27 3.68 4.81
N GLU A 71 7.97 4.15 6.02
CA GLU A 71 8.15 5.55 6.39
C GLU A 71 9.60 5.78 6.85
N ARG A 72 10.29 6.72 6.18
CA ARG A 72 11.75 6.94 6.29
C ARG A 72 12.26 7.08 7.73
N ASP A 73 11.50 7.76 8.60
CA ASP A 73 11.94 8.09 9.96
C ASP A 73 11.15 7.35 11.05
N ARG A 74 10.26 6.42 10.65
CA ARG A 74 9.45 5.61 11.60
C ARG A 74 9.68 4.11 11.47
N THR A 75 10.24 3.65 10.37
CA THR A 75 10.50 2.23 10.16
C THR A 75 11.92 1.90 10.56
N ARG A 76 12.10 1.07 11.60
CA ARG A 76 13.43 0.60 11.99
C ARG A 76 13.91 -0.45 10.98
N GLN A 77 15.22 -0.42 10.68
CA GLN A 77 15.83 -1.39 9.75
C GLN A 77 15.67 -2.84 10.22
N SER A 78 15.71 -3.09 11.53
CA SER A 78 15.47 -4.43 12.11
C SER A 78 14.09 -4.96 11.79
N ASP A 79 13.08 -4.10 11.84
CA ASP A 79 11.68 -4.46 11.66
C ASP A 79 11.40 -4.73 10.18
N LEU A 80 11.98 -3.90 9.30
CA LEU A 80 11.97 -4.14 7.86
C LEU A 80 12.65 -5.47 7.49
N ARG A 81 13.82 -5.77 8.07
CA ARG A 81 14.53 -7.03 7.78
C ARG A 81 13.70 -8.25 8.21
N ARG A 82 13.12 -8.21 9.42
CA ARG A 82 12.23 -9.26 9.93
C ARG A 82 11.00 -9.45 9.05
N LEU A 83 10.39 -8.36 8.59
CA LEU A 83 9.24 -8.44 7.68
C LEU A 83 9.62 -9.11 6.35
N VAL A 84 10.75 -8.73 5.75
CA VAL A 84 11.23 -9.34 4.50
C VAL A 84 11.52 -10.82 4.68
N GLU A 85 12.16 -11.21 5.79
CA GLU A 85 12.41 -12.62 6.14
C GLU A 85 11.09 -13.39 6.29
N ARG A 86 10.09 -12.80 6.97
CA ARG A 86 8.75 -13.39 7.14
C ARG A 86 8.02 -13.56 5.81
N LEU A 87 8.08 -12.58 4.92
CA LEU A 87 7.49 -12.66 3.57
C LEU A 87 8.14 -13.77 2.75
N ARG A 88 9.48 -13.86 2.75
CA ARG A 88 10.20 -14.93 2.05
C ARG A 88 9.87 -16.31 2.62
N ALA A 89 9.81 -16.45 3.94
CA ALA A 89 9.41 -17.70 4.60
C ALA A 89 7.97 -18.11 4.25
N ALA A 90 7.11 -17.14 3.92
CA ALA A 90 5.76 -17.35 3.44
C ALA A 90 5.65 -17.65 1.93
N GLY A 91 6.78 -17.73 1.21
CA GLY A 91 6.81 -17.95 -0.24
C GLY A 91 6.53 -16.71 -1.09
N VAL A 92 6.48 -15.52 -0.48
CA VAL A 92 6.30 -14.25 -1.19
C VAL A 92 7.64 -13.79 -1.78
N THR A 93 7.61 -13.18 -2.97
CA THR A 93 8.78 -12.53 -3.57
C THR A 93 8.75 -11.02 -3.33
N PRO A 94 9.58 -10.48 -2.41
CA PRO A 94 9.67 -9.03 -2.20
C PRO A 94 10.52 -8.41 -3.32
N LEU A 95 9.96 -7.46 -4.05
CA LEU A 95 10.65 -6.75 -5.14
C LEU A 95 11.56 -5.63 -4.62
N GLY A 96 11.24 -5.08 -3.45
CA GLY A 96 11.97 -3.98 -2.85
C GLY A 96 11.11 -3.18 -1.88
N PHE A 97 11.56 -1.97 -1.59
CA PHE A 97 10.87 -1.05 -0.69
C PHE A 97 10.73 0.34 -1.31
N VAL A 98 9.60 0.99 -1.00
CA VAL A 98 9.35 2.40 -1.33
C VAL A 98 9.43 3.20 -0.05
N LEU A 99 10.37 4.14 -0.02
CA LEU A 99 10.53 5.09 1.09
C LEU A 99 9.55 6.24 0.91
N THR A 100 8.63 6.40 1.86
CA THR A 100 7.77 7.56 1.94
C THR A 100 8.33 8.55 2.97
N ARG A 101 8.29 9.84 2.65
CA ARG A 101 8.56 10.92 3.61
C ARG A 101 7.23 11.25 4.26
N ASN A 102 7.22 11.58 5.56
CA ASN A 102 6.04 11.96 6.34
C ASN A 102 5.02 12.71 5.46
N GLY A 103 3.77 12.24 5.45
CA GLY A 103 2.66 12.83 4.69
C GLY A 103 2.23 14.22 5.20
N ARG A 104 3.15 15.18 5.20
CA ARG A 104 2.85 16.62 5.26
C ARG A 104 3.20 17.23 3.90
N ALA A 105 2.16 17.38 3.09
CA ALA A 105 2.02 18.45 2.12
C ALA A 105 0.75 19.23 2.53
#